data_AF-A0A0G1QC63-F1
#
_entry.id   AF-A0A0G1QC63-F1
#
_cell.length_a   1.000
_cell.length_b   1.000
_cell.length_c   1.000
_cell.angle_alpha   90.00
_cell.angle_beta   90.00
_cell.angle_gamma   90.00
#
_symmetry.space_group_name_H-M   'P 1'
#
loop_
_entity.id
_entity.type
_entity.pdbx_description
1 polymer ?
#
loop_
_entity_poly.entity_id
_entity_poly.type
_entity_poly.pdbx_seq_one_letter_code
_entity_poly.pdbx_strand_id
1 'polypeptide(L)'
;MRTLTKDTTNKVGELVILMGWVHVRRDHGKLIFIDLCDRWGMVQVVFTPANKELLASADKLRSEWVVEIRGNVKSRPKGMENLELPTGSIEIEAEELQILNESQTPPFALDTDGYEIGEDNRLKYRYLDLRRERLKKNLILRDKVIAFMRDFLHQRDFIEVETPILTKSTPEGARDYVVPARVYPGKFYALPQSPQQYKQLLMVAGIERYFQIARCFRDEDTRGDRQPEFTQLDLEVSFAKQEDILAITEELYLSLVRTLFPEKKLTLDSKGRIPVMTYKDVMEKYGTDKPDIRKNKNDREELAFLFVVDFPAFEWKETDPSISSGQGKGRWDSTHHPFTKPRVESVEQFWQEFKEKPGQMLADQYDFVLNGYEIAMAFRHMAALPRELTAWS
;
A
#
# COMPACT_ATOMS: atom_id res chain seq x y z
N MET A 1 -29.30 16.94 8.03
CA MET A 1 -27.94 16.41 7.79
C MET A 1 -27.15 16.58 9.08
N ARG A 2 -26.40 15.57 9.54
CA ARG A 2 -25.59 15.70 10.77
C ARG A 2 -24.46 16.72 10.57
N THR A 3 -24.06 17.38 11.65
CA THR A 3 -22.82 18.16 11.74
C THR A 3 -21.67 17.18 11.99
N LEU A 4 -20.48 17.47 11.44
CA LEU A 4 -19.29 16.66 11.66
C LEU A 4 -18.44 17.30 12.76
N THR A 5 -17.68 16.50 13.52
CA THR A 5 -16.91 17.01 14.66
C THR A 5 -16.01 18.19 14.29
N LYS A 6 -15.29 18.11 13.16
CA LYS A 6 -14.41 19.20 12.66
C LYS A 6 -15.12 20.53 12.37
N ASP A 7 -16.43 20.51 12.10
CA ASP A 7 -17.18 21.70 11.72
C ASP A 7 -17.77 22.42 12.94
N THR A 8 -17.72 21.80 14.13
CA THR A 8 -18.33 22.33 15.36
C THR A 8 -17.67 23.62 15.85
N THR A 9 -16.37 23.80 15.61
CA THR A 9 -15.62 24.99 16.03
C THR A 9 -16.13 26.29 15.40
N ASN A 10 -16.76 26.20 14.23
CA ASN A 10 -17.31 27.34 13.50
C ASN A 10 -18.79 27.62 13.81
N LYS A 11 -19.36 26.91 14.78
CA LYS A 11 -20.80 26.89 15.05
C LYS A 11 -21.17 27.28 16.49
N VAL A 12 -20.31 28.04 17.16
CA VAL A 12 -20.55 28.47 18.55
C VAL A 12 -21.89 29.22 18.65
N GLY A 13 -22.75 28.79 19.56
CA GLY A 13 -24.10 29.32 19.74
C GLY A 13 -25.17 28.68 18.84
N GLU A 14 -24.78 27.80 17.91
CA GLU A 14 -25.73 27.08 17.07
C GLU A 14 -26.12 25.72 17.66
N LEU A 15 -27.30 25.26 17.27
CA LEU A 15 -27.77 23.92 17.55
C LEU A 15 -27.26 22.95 16.48
N VAL A 16 -26.64 21.85 16.91
CA VAL A 16 -26.07 20.83 16.03
C VAL A 16 -26.62 19.45 16.34
N ILE A 17 -26.67 18.60 15.31
CA ILE A 17 -26.93 17.15 15.45
C ILE A 17 -25.63 16.42 15.13
N LEU A 18 -25.09 15.69 16.09
CA LEU A 18 -23.87 14.90 15.97
C LEU A 18 -24.22 13.42 16.06
N MET A 19 -23.55 12.59 15.26
CA MET A 19 -23.71 11.13 15.32
C MET A 19 -22.34 10.51 15.32
N GLY A 20 -22.07 9.59 16.25
CA GLY A 20 -20.74 9.02 16.43
C GLY A 20 -20.69 7.94 17.48
N TRP A 21 -19.49 7.63 17.94
CA TRP A 21 -19.23 6.66 18.99
C TRP A 21 -18.86 7.36 20.29
N VAL A 22 -19.36 6.84 21.41
CA VAL A 22 -18.92 7.27 22.74
C VAL A 22 -17.51 6.72 22.97
N HIS A 23 -16.48 7.56 22.86
CA HIS A 23 -15.10 7.11 23.06
C HIS A 23 -14.82 6.91 24.55
N VAL A 24 -15.02 7.96 25.34
CA VAL A 24 -14.82 8.00 26.80
C VAL A 24 -16.07 8.56 27.45
N ARG A 25 -16.48 7.99 28.59
CA ARG A 25 -17.52 8.53 29.50
C ARG A 25 -16.88 8.87 30.83
N ARG A 26 -17.10 10.09 31.31
CA ARG A 26 -16.63 10.61 32.61
C ARG A 26 -17.84 11.05 33.43
N ASP A 27 -17.89 10.60 34.67
CA ASP A 27 -18.97 10.89 35.60
C ASP A 27 -18.45 11.73 36.77
N HIS A 28 -19.01 12.93 36.93
CA HIS A 28 -18.66 13.88 37.97
C HIS A 28 -19.83 14.07 38.97
N GLY A 29 -20.71 13.08 39.08
CA GLY A 29 -21.85 13.03 40.00
C GLY A 29 -23.04 13.86 39.53
N LYS A 30 -22.86 15.19 39.37
CA LYS A 30 -23.94 16.09 38.89
C LYS A 30 -23.92 16.30 37.38
N LEU A 31 -22.80 15.98 36.74
CA LEU A 31 -22.56 16.16 35.31
C LEU A 31 -22.01 14.87 34.73
N ILE A 32 -22.44 14.53 33.53
CA ILE A 32 -21.85 13.46 32.73
C ILE A 32 -21.19 14.11 31.51
N PHE A 33 -19.95 13.71 31.25
CA PHE A 33 -19.24 14.09 30.04
C PHE A 33 -19.00 12.85 29.20
N ILE A 34 -19.12 13.00 27.89
CA ILE A 34 -18.61 12.02 26.95
C ILE A 34 -17.74 12.70 25.91
N ASP A 35 -16.76 11.97 25.42
CA ASP A 35 -16.05 12.34 24.20
C ASP A 35 -16.70 11.58 23.05
N LEU A 36 -17.44 12.29 22.20
CA LEU A 36 -18.07 11.73 21.01
C LEU A 36 -17.06 11.78 19.86
N CYS A 37 -16.78 10.63 19.26
CA CYS A 37 -15.85 10.54 18.14
C CYS A 37 -16.56 10.18 16.82
N ASP A 38 -16.09 10.75 15.73
CA ASP A 38 -16.40 10.33 14.37
C ASP A 38 -15.10 10.15 13.56
N ARG A 39 -15.18 10.16 12.23
CA ARG A 39 -13.98 10.03 11.38
C ARG A 39 -13.05 11.25 11.49
N TRP A 40 -13.58 12.42 11.81
CA TRP A 40 -12.87 13.71 11.74
C TRP A 40 -12.26 14.18 13.05
N GLY A 41 -12.62 13.52 14.16
CA GLY A 41 -12.05 13.84 15.46
C GLY A 41 -13.00 13.49 16.58
N MET A 42 -12.79 14.16 17.70
CA MET A 42 -13.56 14.00 18.92
C MET A 42 -14.10 15.35 19.34
N VAL A 43 -15.27 15.37 19.96
CA VAL A 43 -15.85 16.55 20.59
C VAL A 43 -16.44 16.17 21.94
N GLN A 44 -16.24 17.03 22.94
CA GLN A 44 -16.84 16.82 24.25
C GLN A 44 -18.32 17.18 24.23
N VAL A 45 -19.13 16.31 24.80
CA VAL A 45 -20.55 16.53 25.07
C VAL A 45 -20.77 16.51 26.57
N VAL A 46 -21.49 17.50 27.09
CA VAL A 46 -21.87 17.62 28.48
C VAL A 46 -23.37 17.43 28.66
N PHE A 47 -23.74 16.63 29.64
CA PHE A 47 -25.10 16.42 30.10
C PHE A 47 -25.26 17.08 31.48
N THR A 48 -26.21 18.01 31.58
CA THR A 48 -26.42 18.85 32.76
C THR A 48 -27.63 18.38 33.57
N PRO A 49 -27.74 18.73 34.87
CA PRO A 49 -28.88 18.32 35.70
C PRO A 49 -30.18 19.06 35.35
N ALA A 50 -30.16 20.00 34.40
CA ALA A 50 -31.34 20.71 33.93
C ALA A 50 -32.37 19.76 33.30
N ASN A 51 -31.91 18.71 32.63
CA ASN A 51 -32.75 17.65 32.06
C ASN A 51 -32.43 16.30 32.71
N LYS A 52 -33.20 15.95 33.76
CA LYS A 52 -32.99 14.72 34.55
C LYS A 52 -33.17 13.44 33.74
N GLU A 53 -34.12 13.43 32.79
CA GLU A 53 -34.37 12.26 31.95
C GLU A 53 -33.23 12.01 30.97
N LEU A 54 -32.71 13.08 30.37
CA LEU A 54 -31.53 13.04 29.51
C LEU A 54 -30.29 12.56 30.28
N LEU A 55 -30.08 13.09 31.50
CA LEU A 55 -28.97 12.70 32.35
C LEU A 55 -29.04 11.20 32.73
N ALA A 56 -30.24 10.69 33.03
CA ALA A 56 -30.45 9.27 33.31
C ALA A 56 -30.21 8.37 32.08
N SER A 57 -30.50 8.87 30.88
CA SER A 57 -30.15 8.18 29.63
C SER A 57 -28.64 8.19 29.37
N ALA A 58 -27.98 9.33 29.60
CA ALA A 58 -26.53 9.49 29.47
C ALA A 58 -25.76 8.61 30.48
N ASP A 59 -26.33 8.35 31.65
CA ASP A 59 -25.75 7.47 32.67
C ASP A 59 -25.57 6.02 32.21
N LYS A 60 -26.44 5.57 31.30
CA LYS A 60 -26.39 4.23 30.71
C LYS A 60 -25.31 4.07 29.65
N LEU A 61 -24.83 5.17 29.06
CA LEU A 61 -23.86 5.12 27.98
C LEU A 61 -22.59 4.38 28.41
N ARG A 62 -22.05 3.58 27.52
CA ARG A 62 -20.76 2.91 27.68
C ARG A 62 -19.87 3.23 26.48
N SER A 63 -18.58 2.93 26.64
CA SER A 63 -17.61 3.09 25.56
C SER A 63 -18.06 2.30 24.32
N GLU A 64 -17.80 2.87 23.15
CA GLU A 64 -18.12 2.37 21.82
C GLU A 64 -19.61 2.27 21.45
N TRP A 65 -20.52 2.78 22.29
CA TRP A 65 -21.94 2.91 21.92
C TRP A 65 -22.11 3.92 20.78
N VAL A 66 -23.02 3.63 19.86
CA VAL A 66 -23.35 4.50 18.74
C VAL A 66 -24.54 5.36 19.13
N VAL A 67 -24.35 6.68 19.08
CA VAL A 67 -25.33 7.64 19.56
C VAL A 67 -25.55 8.77 18.56
N GLU A 68 -26.76 9.33 18.60
CA GLU A 68 -27.12 10.61 18.03
C GLU A 68 -27.37 11.60 19.16
N ILE A 69 -26.83 12.81 19.03
CA ILE A 69 -26.88 13.87 20.03
C ILE A 69 -27.29 15.16 19.34
N ARG A 70 -28.38 15.77 19.80
CA ARG A 70 -28.76 17.13 19.44
C ARG A 70 -28.39 18.05 20.60
N GLY A 71 -27.67 19.13 20.34
CA GLY A 71 -27.20 20.01 21.41
C GLY A 71 -26.61 21.33 20.91
N ASN A 72 -26.47 22.30 21.81
CA ASN A 72 -25.92 23.62 21.49
C ASN A 72 -24.41 23.61 21.64
N VAL A 73 -23.71 24.20 20.66
CA VAL A 73 -22.27 24.41 20.75
C VAL A 73 -22.00 25.57 21.70
N LYS A 74 -21.21 25.34 22.75
CA LYS A 74 -20.75 26.36 23.70
C LYS A 74 -19.24 26.44 23.71
N SER A 75 -18.71 27.64 23.98
CA SER A 75 -17.31 27.76 24.39
C SER A 75 -17.11 27.08 25.73
N ARG A 76 -16.00 26.35 25.88
CA ARG A 76 -15.65 25.79 27.18
C ARG A 76 -15.41 26.92 28.19
N PRO A 77 -15.65 26.67 29.49
CA PRO A 77 -15.27 27.61 30.53
C PRO A 77 -13.79 27.96 30.45
N LYS A 78 -13.45 29.22 30.78
CA LYS A 78 -12.08 29.72 30.76
C LYS A 78 -11.19 28.85 31.66
N GLY A 79 -10.08 28.34 31.12
CA GLY A 79 -9.15 27.45 31.81
C GLY A 79 -9.47 25.96 31.67
N MET A 80 -10.55 25.58 30.97
CA MET A 80 -10.94 24.19 30.68
C MET A 80 -10.79 23.82 29.19
N GLU A 81 -10.14 24.69 28.41
CA GLU A 81 -9.81 24.43 27.02
C GLU A 81 -8.80 23.27 26.91
N ASN A 82 -9.02 22.36 25.97
CA ASN A 82 -8.06 21.31 25.64
C ASN A 82 -7.23 21.74 24.41
N LEU A 83 -5.97 22.12 24.61
CA LEU A 83 -5.10 22.59 23.53
C LEU A 83 -4.64 21.48 22.58
N GLU A 84 -4.79 20.21 22.97
CA GLU A 84 -4.41 19.06 22.14
C GLU A 84 -5.51 18.68 21.13
N LEU A 85 -6.75 19.13 21.34
CA LEU A 85 -7.88 18.81 20.48
C LEU A 85 -8.27 20.01 19.60
N PRO A 86 -8.50 19.82 18.29
CA PRO A 86 -9.01 20.87 17.42
C PRO A 86 -10.34 21.48 17.91
N THR A 87 -11.20 20.69 18.54
CA THR A 87 -12.47 21.13 19.12
C THR A 87 -12.35 21.47 20.61
N GLY A 88 -11.14 21.56 21.16
CA GLY A 88 -10.93 21.66 22.59
C GLY A 88 -11.28 23.01 23.20
N SER A 89 -11.56 24.02 22.39
CA SER A 89 -12.12 25.31 22.82
C SER A 89 -13.65 25.28 23.00
N ILE A 90 -14.33 24.23 22.54
CA ILE A 90 -15.79 24.11 22.58
C ILE A 90 -16.25 22.81 23.27
N GLU A 91 -17.52 22.79 23.64
CA GLU A 91 -18.26 21.61 24.07
C GLU A 91 -19.71 21.69 23.59
N ILE A 92 -20.39 20.55 23.59
CA ILE A 92 -21.79 20.45 23.18
C ILE A 92 -22.63 20.24 24.43
N GLU A 93 -23.50 21.20 24.75
CA GLU A 93 -24.52 20.99 25.76
C GLU A 93 -25.67 20.20 25.14
N ALA A 94 -25.82 18.93 25.54
CA ALA A 94 -26.82 18.04 24.96
C ALA A 94 -28.25 18.45 25.37
N GLU A 95 -29.15 18.48 24.39
CA GLU A 95 -30.59 18.65 24.56
C GLU A 95 -31.33 17.33 24.37
N GLU A 96 -30.88 16.50 23.42
CA GLU A 96 -31.46 15.19 23.12
C GLU A 96 -30.35 14.15 22.91
N LEU A 97 -30.64 12.91 23.30
CA LEU A 97 -29.78 11.75 23.12
C LEU A 97 -30.63 10.58 22.61
N GLN A 98 -30.21 10.01 21.49
CA GLN A 98 -30.74 8.75 20.98
C GLN A 98 -29.62 7.72 20.92
N ILE A 99 -29.83 6.58 21.55
CA ILE A 99 -28.95 5.42 21.42
C ILE A 99 -29.32 4.71 20.12
N LEU A 100 -28.45 4.79 19.12
CA LEU A 100 -28.66 4.16 17.81
C LEU A 100 -28.30 2.68 17.86
N ASN A 101 -27.22 2.34 18.57
CA ASN A 101 -26.80 0.96 18.77
C ASN A 101 -25.93 0.83 20.02
N GLU A 102 -26.21 -0.20 20.83
CA GLU A 102 -25.40 -0.54 21.98
C GLU A 102 -24.17 -1.36 21.56
N SER A 103 -23.06 -1.18 22.27
CA SER A 103 -21.85 -2.00 22.10
C SER A 103 -21.58 -2.81 23.36
N GLN A 104 -21.14 -4.06 23.15
CA GLN A 104 -20.48 -4.82 24.20
C GLN A 104 -19.13 -4.17 24.53
N THR A 105 -18.60 -4.44 25.73
CA THR A 105 -17.26 -3.99 26.12
C THR A 105 -16.23 -4.52 25.12
N PRO A 106 -15.42 -3.63 24.50
CA PRO A 106 -14.37 -4.07 23.58
C PRO A 106 -13.39 -5.05 24.23
N PRO A 107 -12.85 -6.02 23.47
CA PRO A 107 -11.88 -6.98 23.98
C PRO A 107 -10.50 -6.37 24.30
N PHE A 108 -10.28 -5.11 23.92
CA PHE A 108 -9.10 -4.31 24.21
C PHE A 108 -9.44 -2.81 24.15
N ALA A 109 -8.67 -1.98 24.84
CA ALA A 109 -8.86 -0.53 24.87
C ALA A 109 -8.53 0.10 23.51
N LEU A 110 -9.29 1.10 23.06
CA LEU A 110 -9.19 1.72 21.72
C LEU A 110 -8.57 3.13 21.72
N ASP A 111 -8.20 3.61 22.89
CA ASP A 111 -7.59 4.91 23.17
C ASP A 111 -6.05 4.94 22.96
N THR A 112 -5.44 3.77 22.77
CA THR A 112 -4.00 3.60 22.46
C THR A 112 -3.72 3.45 20.96
N ASP A 113 -2.44 3.36 20.56
CA ASP A 113 -2.06 3.03 19.17
C ASP A 113 -2.15 1.52 18.84
N GLY A 114 -2.29 0.69 19.88
CA GLY A 114 -2.50 -0.75 19.82
C GLY A 114 -1.24 -1.59 19.64
N TYR A 115 -0.03 -1.04 19.79
CA TYR A 115 1.19 -1.85 19.71
C TYR A 115 1.38 -2.78 20.92
N GLU A 116 0.76 -2.46 22.04
CA GLU A 116 0.77 -3.27 23.26
C GLU A 116 -0.15 -4.51 23.19
N ILE A 117 -1.02 -4.58 22.17
CA ILE A 117 -1.98 -5.68 22.01
C ILE A 117 -1.44 -6.67 20.99
N GLY A 118 -1.51 -7.97 21.33
CA GLY A 118 -1.10 -9.06 20.46
C GLY A 118 -1.80 -9.00 19.09
N GLU A 119 -1.03 -9.23 18.03
CA GLU A 119 -1.48 -9.10 16.64
C GLU A 119 -2.69 -9.99 16.33
N ASP A 120 -2.70 -11.24 16.78
CA ASP A 120 -3.82 -12.18 16.58
C ASP A 120 -5.15 -11.60 17.09
N ASN A 121 -5.13 -10.94 18.25
CA ASN A 121 -6.33 -10.35 18.83
C ASN A 121 -6.78 -9.13 18.01
N ARG A 122 -5.83 -8.32 17.54
CA ARG A 122 -6.09 -7.18 16.66
C ARG A 122 -6.64 -7.60 15.31
N LEU A 123 -6.16 -8.70 14.74
CA LEU A 123 -6.67 -9.26 13.48
C LEU A 123 -8.05 -9.90 13.66
N LYS A 124 -8.27 -10.64 14.76
CA LYS A 124 -9.58 -11.22 15.10
C LYS A 124 -10.67 -10.15 15.21
N TYR A 125 -10.34 -9.02 15.82
CA TYR A 125 -11.26 -7.88 15.99
C TYR A 125 -10.83 -6.68 15.14
N ARG A 126 -10.39 -6.92 13.89
CA ARG A 126 -9.83 -5.89 13.02
C ARG A 126 -10.77 -4.71 12.80
N TYR A 127 -12.07 -4.93 12.77
CA TYR A 127 -13.08 -3.88 12.67
C TYR A 127 -13.08 -2.90 13.85
N LEU A 128 -12.66 -3.33 15.05
CA LEU A 128 -12.43 -2.46 16.20
C LEU A 128 -11.04 -1.81 16.13
N ASP A 129 -10.00 -2.58 15.78
CA ASP A 129 -8.63 -2.05 15.65
C ASP A 129 -8.56 -0.91 14.61
N LEU A 130 -9.31 -1.02 13.51
CA LEU A 130 -9.45 0.02 12.48
C LEU A 130 -10.11 1.32 12.98
N ARG A 131 -10.70 1.35 14.19
CA ARG A 131 -11.18 2.60 14.80
C ARG A 131 -10.05 3.46 15.37
N ARG A 132 -8.84 2.93 15.52
CA ARG A 132 -7.68 3.68 16.01
C ARG A 132 -7.19 4.69 14.98
N GLU A 133 -6.73 5.83 15.48
CA GLU A 133 -6.26 6.92 14.63
C GLU A 133 -5.09 6.51 13.74
N ARG A 134 -4.12 5.74 14.26
CA ARG A 134 -2.98 5.22 13.49
C ARG A 134 -3.43 4.45 12.23
N LEU A 135 -4.39 3.55 12.38
CA LEU A 135 -4.83 2.69 11.28
C LEU A 135 -5.78 3.40 10.31
N LYS A 136 -6.64 4.29 10.82
CA LYS A 136 -7.42 5.21 9.96
C LYS A 136 -6.49 6.06 9.10
N LYS A 137 -5.46 6.67 9.70
CA LYS A 137 -4.45 7.46 8.98
C LYS A 137 -3.77 6.63 7.89
N ASN A 138 -3.38 5.39 8.18
CA ASN A 138 -2.78 4.50 7.18
C ASN A 138 -3.70 4.24 5.98
N LEU A 139 -5.00 3.96 6.22
CA LEU A 139 -5.97 3.72 5.14
C LEU A 139 -6.23 4.98 4.32
N ILE A 140 -6.40 6.13 4.98
CA ILE A 140 -6.60 7.43 4.31
C ILE A 140 -5.36 7.81 3.50
N LEU A 141 -4.17 7.53 4.03
CA LEU A 141 -2.91 7.82 3.35
C LEU A 141 -2.75 6.93 2.11
N ARG A 142 -3.07 5.63 2.22
CA ARG A 142 -3.08 4.70 1.09
C ARG A 142 -4.02 5.18 -0.02
N ASP A 143 -5.22 5.63 0.33
CA ASP A 143 -6.19 6.22 -0.60
C ASP A 143 -5.60 7.44 -1.33
N LYS A 144 -5.02 8.40 -0.58
CA LYS A 144 -4.38 9.58 -1.16
C LYS A 144 -3.20 9.24 -2.08
N VAL A 145 -2.37 8.27 -1.71
CA VAL A 145 -1.25 7.79 -2.52
C VAL A 145 -1.74 7.21 -3.84
N ILE A 146 -2.77 6.35 -3.80
CA ILE A 146 -3.34 5.74 -5.00
C ILE A 146 -4.01 6.80 -5.89
N ALA A 147 -4.77 7.73 -5.30
CA ALA A 147 -5.38 8.83 -6.03
C ALA A 147 -4.32 9.70 -6.74
N PHE A 148 -3.24 10.05 -6.03
CA PHE A 148 -2.12 10.79 -6.60
C PHE A 148 -1.48 10.05 -7.78
N MET A 149 -1.23 8.73 -7.63
CA MET A 149 -0.65 7.91 -8.71
C MET A 149 -1.54 7.89 -9.95
N ARG A 150 -2.86 7.75 -9.78
CA ARG A 150 -3.83 7.81 -10.89
C ARG A 150 -3.77 9.16 -11.61
N ASP A 151 -3.89 10.25 -10.85
CA ASP A 151 -3.88 11.60 -11.43
C ASP A 151 -2.56 11.89 -12.16
N PHE A 152 -1.43 11.48 -11.58
CA PHE A 152 -0.10 11.63 -12.18
C PHE A 152 0.03 10.90 -13.53
N LEU A 153 -0.49 9.67 -13.61
CA LEU A 153 -0.40 8.83 -14.81
C LEU A 153 -1.38 9.31 -15.89
N HIS A 154 -2.60 9.71 -15.51
CA HIS A 154 -3.57 10.31 -16.44
C HIS A 154 -3.04 11.60 -17.09
N GLN A 155 -2.32 12.44 -16.33
CA GLN A 155 -1.66 13.64 -16.87
C GLN A 155 -0.56 13.34 -17.89
N ARG A 156 -0.13 12.07 -18.01
CA ARG A 156 0.87 11.58 -18.96
C ARG A 156 0.26 10.63 -19.99
N ASP A 157 -1.05 10.74 -20.23
CA ASP A 157 -1.79 9.97 -21.24
C ASP A 157 -1.76 8.45 -21.02
N PHE A 158 -1.52 7.99 -19.79
CA PHE A 158 -1.70 6.58 -19.45
C PHE A 158 -3.19 6.26 -19.32
N ILE A 159 -3.56 5.05 -19.72
CA ILE A 159 -4.93 4.53 -19.63
C ILE A 159 -4.98 3.46 -18.54
N GLU A 160 -5.86 3.61 -17.56
CA GLU A 160 -6.15 2.56 -16.57
C GLU A 160 -6.98 1.46 -17.26
N VAL A 161 -6.42 0.25 -17.38
CA VAL A 161 -7.13 -0.90 -17.99
C VAL A 161 -7.22 -2.03 -16.98
N GLU A 162 -8.43 -2.50 -16.69
CA GLU A 162 -8.62 -3.68 -15.85
C GLU A 162 -8.32 -4.97 -16.63
N THR A 163 -7.53 -5.87 -16.03
CA THR A 163 -7.18 -7.16 -16.63
C THR A 163 -7.85 -8.32 -15.91
N PRO A 164 -8.15 -9.45 -16.60
CA PRO A 164 -8.82 -10.60 -15.97
C PRO A 164 -8.05 -11.17 -14.76
N ILE A 165 -8.81 -11.56 -13.72
CA ILE A 165 -8.29 -12.28 -12.54
C ILE A 165 -8.35 -13.80 -12.71
N LEU A 166 -9.29 -14.33 -13.50
CA LEU A 166 -9.37 -15.77 -13.77
C LEU A 166 -8.60 -16.08 -15.05
N THR A 167 -7.34 -16.48 -14.91
CA THR A 167 -6.41 -16.66 -16.02
C THR A 167 -6.06 -18.14 -16.22
N LYS A 168 -5.23 -18.42 -17.23
CA LYS A 168 -4.56 -19.71 -17.36
C LYS A 168 -3.32 -19.70 -16.48
N SER A 169 -3.05 -20.80 -15.78
CA SER A 169 -1.80 -20.95 -15.01
C SER A 169 -0.58 -20.83 -15.92
N THR A 170 0.44 -20.15 -15.40
CA THR A 170 1.76 -20.05 -16.02
C THR A 170 2.74 -20.91 -15.24
N PRO A 171 3.53 -21.78 -15.88
CA PRO A 171 4.50 -22.63 -15.19
C PRO A 171 5.70 -21.85 -14.61
N GLU A 172 5.71 -20.52 -14.71
CA GLU A 172 6.83 -19.66 -14.32
C GLU A 172 6.57 -18.99 -12.97
N GLY A 173 7.64 -18.81 -12.18
CA GLY A 173 7.59 -18.03 -10.94
C GLY A 173 7.10 -18.80 -9.72
N ALA A 174 6.22 -18.16 -8.93
CA ALA A 174 5.66 -18.73 -7.70
C ALA A 174 4.58 -19.79 -8.01
N ARG A 175 4.04 -20.45 -6.98
CA ARG A 175 2.83 -21.28 -7.15
C ARG A 175 1.60 -20.39 -7.32
N ASP A 176 0.71 -20.80 -8.21
CA ASP A 176 -0.58 -20.15 -8.44
C ASP A 176 -1.65 -20.66 -7.46
N TYR A 177 -2.52 -19.76 -6.99
CA TYR A 177 -3.83 -20.16 -6.48
C TYR A 177 -4.72 -20.60 -7.64
N VAL A 178 -5.40 -21.74 -7.49
CA VAL A 178 -6.28 -22.30 -8.52
C VAL A 178 -7.76 -22.19 -8.15
N VAL A 179 -8.60 -21.93 -9.15
CA VAL A 179 -10.06 -21.84 -9.00
C VAL A 179 -10.73 -22.90 -9.91
N PRO A 180 -11.43 -23.90 -9.34
CA PRO A 180 -12.06 -24.96 -10.13
C PRO A 180 -13.19 -24.41 -11.01
N ALA A 181 -13.20 -24.78 -12.29
CA ALA A 181 -14.23 -24.34 -13.23
C ALA A 181 -15.45 -25.28 -13.20
N ARG A 182 -16.55 -24.85 -12.59
CA ARG A 182 -17.81 -25.63 -12.52
C ARG A 182 -18.30 -26.13 -13.89
N VAL A 183 -18.16 -25.30 -14.93
CA VAL A 183 -18.65 -25.59 -16.30
C VAL A 183 -17.68 -26.45 -17.13
N TYR A 184 -16.43 -26.59 -16.69
CA TYR A 184 -15.41 -27.38 -17.38
C TYR A 184 -14.79 -28.39 -16.40
N PRO A 185 -15.44 -29.55 -16.18
CA PRO A 185 -14.96 -30.56 -15.24
C PRO A 185 -13.50 -30.94 -15.51
N GLY A 186 -12.69 -30.96 -14.45
CA GLY A 186 -11.26 -31.24 -14.51
C GLY A 186 -10.37 -30.07 -14.97
N LYS A 187 -10.95 -28.88 -15.24
CA LYS A 187 -10.19 -27.68 -15.57
C LYS A 187 -10.25 -26.63 -14.45
N PHE A 188 -9.19 -25.83 -14.36
CA PHE A 188 -8.99 -24.81 -13.35
C PHE A 188 -8.57 -23.50 -14.00
N TYR A 189 -8.99 -22.38 -13.41
CA TYR A 189 -8.34 -21.09 -13.60
C TYR A 189 -7.21 -20.94 -12.60
N ALA A 190 -6.29 -20.00 -12.86
CA ALA A 190 -5.30 -19.52 -11.91
C ALA A 190 -5.56 -18.05 -11.59
N LEU A 191 -5.21 -17.62 -10.38
CA LEU A 191 -5.17 -16.22 -10.00
C LEU A 191 -3.80 -15.64 -10.39
N PRO A 192 -3.73 -14.43 -11.00
CA PRO A 192 -2.50 -13.92 -11.56
C PRO A 192 -1.52 -13.45 -10.48
N GLN A 193 -0.25 -13.82 -10.65
CA GLN A 193 0.86 -13.29 -9.86
C GLN A 193 1.18 -11.83 -10.19
N SER A 194 0.82 -11.41 -11.40
CA SER A 194 0.82 -10.03 -11.91
C SER A 194 0.04 -9.97 -13.24
N PRO A 195 -0.37 -8.78 -13.73
CA PRO A 195 -0.98 -8.61 -15.06
C PRO A 195 -0.01 -8.76 -16.25
N GLN A 196 1.18 -9.33 -16.03
CA GLN A 196 2.31 -9.33 -16.97
C GLN A 196 1.96 -9.79 -18.39
N GLN A 197 1.14 -10.83 -18.55
CA GLN A 197 0.73 -11.30 -19.87
C GLN A 197 -0.20 -10.30 -20.58
N TYR A 198 -1.13 -9.70 -19.84
CA TYR A 198 -2.13 -8.81 -20.40
C TYR A 198 -1.53 -7.46 -20.77
N LYS A 199 -0.66 -6.89 -19.95
CA LYS A 199 -0.03 -5.60 -20.26
C LYS A 199 0.80 -5.66 -21.56
N GLN A 200 1.47 -6.79 -21.82
CA GLN A 200 2.14 -7.03 -23.10
C GLN A 200 1.16 -7.08 -24.28
N LEU A 201 0.04 -7.79 -24.14
CA LEU A 201 -1.00 -7.82 -25.17
C LEU A 201 -1.58 -6.43 -25.43
N LEU A 202 -1.71 -5.59 -24.41
CA LEU A 202 -2.16 -4.20 -24.56
C LEU A 202 -1.14 -3.34 -25.33
N MET A 203 0.16 -3.58 -25.18
CA MET A 203 1.18 -2.93 -26.00
C MET A 203 1.03 -3.35 -27.47
N VAL A 204 0.84 -4.65 -27.74
CA VAL A 204 0.57 -5.16 -29.10
C VAL A 204 -0.72 -4.59 -29.68
N ALA A 205 -1.74 -4.37 -28.85
CA ALA A 205 -3.02 -3.79 -29.25
C ALA A 205 -2.95 -2.27 -29.52
N GLY A 206 -1.81 -1.62 -29.32
CA GLY A 206 -1.63 -0.19 -29.58
C GLY A 206 -2.17 0.72 -28.47
N ILE A 207 -2.29 0.23 -27.23
CA ILE A 207 -2.64 1.09 -26.08
C ILE A 207 -1.51 2.07 -25.74
N GLU A 208 -0.27 1.69 -26.04
CA GLU A 208 0.98 2.44 -25.87
C GLU A 208 1.37 2.85 -24.44
N ARG A 209 0.43 3.27 -23.59
CA ARG A 209 0.66 3.69 -22.21
C ARG A 209 -0.43 3.12 -21.32
N TYR A 210 -0.10 2.06 -20.61
CA TYR A 210 -1.03 1.33 -19.75
C TYR A 210 -0.60 1.44 -18.29
N PHE A 211 -1.58 1.52 -17.40
CA PHE A 211 -1.36 1.21 -15.99
C PHE A 211 -2.57 0.52 -15.36
N GLN A 212 -2.37 -0.09 -14.20
CA GLN A 212 -3.43 -0.65 -13.37
C GLN A 212 -3.00 -0.71 -11.91
N ILE A 213 -3.91 -0.38 -10.99
CA ILE A 213 -3.76 -0.72 -9.57
C ILE A 213 -4.28 -2.15 -9.36
N ALA A 214 -3.46 -3.13 -9.72
CA ALA A 214 -3.85 -4.52 -9.84
C ALA A 214 -3.79 -5.29 -8.51
N ARG A 215 -4.74 -6.22 -8.31
CA ARG A 215 -4.67 -7.23 -7.26
C ARG A 215 -3.90 -8.44 -7.79
N CYS A 216 -2.89 -8.87 -7.05
CA CYS A 216 -2.00 -9.97 -7.40
C CYS A 216 -2.00 -11.02 -6.30
N PHE A 217 -1.74 -12.28 -6.68
CA PHE A 217 -1.86 -13.44 -5.81
C PHE A 217 -0.64 -14.35 -5.95
N ARG A 218 -0.06 -14.78 -4.84
CA ARG A 218 1.08 -15.73 -4.84
C ARG A 218 0.90 -16.74 -3.72
N ASP A 219 0.96 -18.03 -4.04
CA ASP A 219 0.91 -19.13 -3.08
C ASP A 219 2.32 -19.48 -2.56
N GLU A 220 2.94 -18.51 -1.89
CA GLU A 220 4.25 -18.62 -1.26
C GLU A 220 4.13 -18.75 0.26
N ASP A 221 5.19 -19.28 0.89
CA ASP A 221 5.32 -19.21 2.36
C ASP A 221 5.29 -17.74 2.81
N THR A 222 4.38 -17.44 3.74
CA THR A 222 4.21 -16.08 4.24
C THR A 222 5.44 -15.66 5.05
N ARG A 223 5.82 -14.40 4.87
CA ARG A 223 6.84 -13.69 5.65
C ARG A 223 6.23 -12.40 6.16
N GLY A 224 6.89 -11.72 7.10
CA GLY A 224 6.34 -10.52 7.75
C GLY A 224 5.84 -9.43 6.78
N ASP A 225 6.37 -9.38 5.56
CA ASP A 225 6.02 -8.45 4.48
C ASP A 225 5.32 -9.10 3.28
N ARG A 226 5.07 -10.42 3.29
CA ARG A 226 4.47 -11.17 2.18
C ARG A 226 3.10 -11.71 2.54
N GLN A 227 2.08 -11.15 1.90
CA GLN A 227 0.69 -11.59 1.99
C GLN A 227 0.31 -12.41 0.74
N PRO A 228 -0.60 -13.39 0.86
CA PRO A 228 -1.03 -14.22 -0.27
C PRO A 228 -1.73 -13.40 -1.36
N GLU A 229 -2.33 -12.27 -0.97
CA GLU A 229 -2.83 -11.25 -1.88
C GLU A 229 -2.20 -9.88 -1.58
N PHE A 230 -1.85 -9.15 -2.64
CA PHE A 230 -1.20 -7.85 -2.52
C PHE A 230 -1.56 -6.97 -3.73
N THR A 231 -1.31 -5.67 -3.62
CA THR A 231 -1.66 -4.70 -4.67
C THR A 231 -0.39 -4.15 -5.29
N GLN A 232 -0.36 -4.09 -6.62
CA GLN A 232 0.73 -3.51 -7.39
C GLN A 232 0.21 -2.31 -8.19
N LEU A 233 1.03 -1.27 -8.31
CA LEU A 233 0.94 -0.36 -9.45
C LEU A 233 1.69 -1.04 -10.60
N ASP A 234 0.95 -1.58 -11.55
CA ASP A 234 1.50 -2.17 -12.76
C ASP A 234 1.43 -1.12 -13.88
N LEU A 235 2.52 -0.98 -14.65
CA LEU A 235 2.63 -0.01 -15.74
C LEU A 235 3.42 -0.61 -16.90
N GLU A 236 3.09 -0.19 -18.12
CA GLU A 236 3.76 -0.63 -19.34
C GLU A 236 3.71 0.47 -20.39
N VAL A 237 4.81 0.67 -21.13
CA VAL A 237 4.94 1.71 -22.16
C VAL A 237 5.57 1.15 -23.43
N SER A 238 4.93 1.39 -24.58
CA SER A 238 5.46 1.04 -25.89
C SER A 238 6.54 2.02 -26.34
N PHE A 239 7.47 1.54 -27.19
CA PHE A 239 8.53 2.34 -27.80
C PHE A 239 9.49 3.06 -26.83
N ALA A 240 9.47 2.69 -25.54
CA ALA A 240 10.32 3.27 -24.51
C ALA A 240 11.69 2.57 -24.42
N LYS A 241 12.69 3.34 -23.97
CA LYS A 241 13.96 2.82 -23.46
C LYS A 241 13.92 2.73 -21.93
N GLN A 242 14.92 2.07 -21.34
CA GLN A 242 15.03 1.95 -19.89
C GLN A 242 15.02 3.34 -19.23
N GLU A 243 15.78 4.30 -19.78
CA GLU A 243 15.91 5.65 -19.24
C GLU A 243 14.56 6.39 -19.16
N ASP A 244 13.66 6.14 -20.11
CA ASP A 244 12.33 6.76 -20.14
C ASP A 244 11.47 6.27 -18.96
N ILE A 245 11.51 4.96 -18.66
CA ILE A 245 10.74 4.40 -17.54
C ILE A 245 11.33 4.82 -16.19
N LEU A 246 12.66 4.86 -16.08
CA LEU A 246 13.37 5.38 -14.91
C LEU A 246 12.96 6.85 -14.66
N ALA A 247 12.89 7.67 -15.70
CA ALA A 247 12.49 9.07 -15.59
C ALA A 247 11.04 9.23 -15.12
N ILE A 248 10.09 8.46 -15.70
CA ILE A 248 8.68 8.49 -15.28
C ILE A 248 8.53 8.02 -13.82
N THR A 249 9.23 6.96 -13.44
CA THR A 249 9.22 6.41 -12.07
C THR A 249 9.80 7.42 -11.09
N GLU A 250 10.96 8.01 -11.40
CA GLU A 250 11.57 9.04 -10.57
C GLU A 250 10.62 10.22 -10.37
N GLU A 251 10.06 10.75 -11.46
CA GLU A 251 9.18 11.90 -11.42
C GLU A 251 7.92 11.60 -10.59
N LEU A 252 7.33 10.41 -10.73
CA LEU A 252 6.18 9.96 -9.95
C LEU A 252 6.49 10.01 -8.45
N TYR A 253 7.55 9.34 -8.01
CA TYR A 253 7.85 9.20 -6.59
C TYR A 253 8.38 10.49 -5.96
N LEU A 254 9.20 11.28 -6.67
CA LEU A 254 9.64 12.58 -6.17
C LEU A 254 8.47 13.55 -6.03
N SER A 255 7.55 13.58 -7.00
CA SER A 255 6.36 14.44 -6.93
C SER A 255 5.41 13.98 -5.82
N LEU A 256 5.24 12.67 -5.65
CA LEU A 256 4.43 12.09 -4.60
C LEU A 256 4.96 12.47 -3.22
N VAL A 257 6.25 12.29 -2.97
CA VAL A 257 6.87 12.65 -1.68
C VAL A 257 6.75 14.15 -1.43
N ARG A 258 7.08 14.99 -2.40
CA ARG A 258 7.00 16.46 -2.24
C ARG A 258 5.57 16.94 -1.96
N THR A 259 4.56 16.25 -2.49
CA THR A 259 3.15 16.65 -2.35
C THR A 259 2.53 16.12 -1.07
N LEU A 260 2.72 14.83 -0.77
CA LEU A 260 2.03 14.16 0.33
C LEU A 260 2.85 14.10 1.62
N PHE A 261 4.17 14.26 1.53
CA PHE A 261 5.13 14.14 2.63
C PHE A 261 6.22 15.22 2.57
N PRO A 262 5.85 16.52 2.50
CA PRO A 262 6.81 17.62 2.34
C PRO A 262 7.83 17.73 3.48
N GLU A 263 7.53 17.14 4.65
CA GLU A 263 8.43 17.06 5.80
C GLU A 263 9.58 16.06 5.63
N LYS A 264 9.46 15.11 4.69
CA LYS A 264 10.47 14.08 4.46
C LYS A 264 11.67 14.63 3.71
N LYS A 265 12.86 14.17 4.10
CA LYS A 265 14.14 14.53 3.48
C LYS A 265 14.46 13.50 2.40
N LEU A 266 14.74 13.97 1.19
CA LEU A 266 15.13 13.10 0.08
C LEU A 266 16.65 13.04 -0.05
N THR A 267 17.20 11.82 -0.12
CA THR A 267 18.60 11.61 -0.51
C THR A 267 18.68 11.49 -2.03
N LEU A 268 19.30 12.51 -2.64
CA LEU A 268 19.43 12.69 -4.08
C LEU A 268 20.92 12.84 -4.45
N ASP A 269 21.24 12.61 -5.72
CA ASP A 269 22.57 12.86 -6.26
C ASP A 269 22.87 14.37 -6.40
N SER A 270 24.07 14.71 -6.91
CA SER A 270 24.49 16.10 -7.09
C SER A 270 23.65 16.90 -8.09
N LYS A 271 22.83 16.24 -8.90
CA LYS A 271 21.91 16.85 -9.88
C LYS A 271 20.47 16.89 -9.37
N GLY A 272 20.21 16.46 -8.13
CA GLY A 272 18.87 16.36 -7.57
C GLY A 272 18.04 15.22 -8.17
N ARG A 273 18.69 14.17 -8.69
CA ARG A 273 18.09 12.95 -9.24
C ARG A 273 18.15 11.82 -8.23
N ILE A 274 17.35 10.78 -8.43
CA ILE A 274 17.52 9.54 -7.67
C ILE A 274 18.84 8.89 -8.14
N PRO A 275 19.74 8.50 -7.22
CA PRO A 275 20.97 7.80 -7.58
C PRO A 275 20.69 6.52 -8.37
N VAL A 276 21.61 6.19 -9.28
CA VAL A 276 21.61 4.94 -10.06
C VAL A 276 22.93 4.22 -9.77
N MET A 277 22.88 2.93 -9.44
CA MET A 277 24.07 2.08 -9.23
C MET A 277 23.90 0.77 -10.00
N THR A 278 25.01 0.17 -10.44
CA THR A 278 24.95 -1.16 -11.05
C THR A 278 24.78 -2.24 -9.97
N TYR A 279 24.18 -3.38 -10.33
CA TYR A 279 24.08 -4.56 -9.47
C TYR A 279 25.45 -4.95 -8.91
N LYS A 280 26.47 -4.93 -9.76
CA LYS A 280 27.85 -5.19 -9.36
C LYS A 280 28.32 -4.23 -8.26
N ASP A 281 28.13 -2.92 -8.45
CA ASP A 281 28.58 -1.92 -7.48
C ASP A 281 27.85 -2.06 -6.13
N VAL A 282 26.54 -2.34 -6.14
CA VAL A 282 25.79 -2.49 -4.88
C VAL A 282 26.17 -3.77 -4.16
N MET A 283 26.41 -4.87 -4.88
CA MET A 283 26.87 -6.12 -4.29
C MET A 283 28.29 -5.98 -3.72
N GLU A 284 29.22 -5.34 -4.44
CA GLU A 284 30.59 -5.12 -3.96
C GLU A 284 30.64 -4.20 -2.74
N LYS A 285 29.80 -3.15 -2.72
CA LYS A 285 29.83 -2.13 -1.66
C LYS A 285 28.99 -2.47 -0.44
N TYR A 286 27.83 -3.09 -0.63
CA TYR A 286 26.83 -3.30 0.41
C TYR A 286 26.52 -4.77 0.69
N GLY A 287 26.91 -5.70 -0.20
CA GLY A 287 26.61 -7.13 -0.06
C GLY A 287 25.13 -7.48 -0.26
N THR A 288 24.34 -6.57 -0.85
CA THR A 288 22.92 -6.76 -1.15
C THR A 288 22.52 -5.90 -2.35
N ASP A 289 21.57 -6.41 -3.13
CA ASP A 289 20.88 -5.78 -4.25
C ASP A 289 19.86 -4.70 -3.84
N LYS A 290 19.47 -4.66 -2.57
CA LYS A 290 18.56 -3.66 -1.99
C LYS A 290 19.20 -2.92 -0.82
N PRO A 291 20.26 -2.14 -1.05
CA PRO A 291 20.98 -1.48 0.03
C PRO A 291 20.18 -0.33 0.65
N ASP A 292 20.36 -0.15 1.97
CA ASP A 292 19.97 1.08 2.64
C ASP A 292 21.10 2.12 2.51
N ILE A 293 20.91 3.08 1.61
CA ILE A 293 21.89 4.12 1.28
C ILE A 293 21.70 5.41 2.09
N ARG A 294 20.84 5.42 3.11
CA ARG A 294 20.68 6.58 4.00
C ARG A 294 22.01 6.95 4.65
N LYS A 295 22.26 8.26 4.79
CA LYS A 295 23.43 8.75 5.54
C LYS A 295 23.29 8.42 7.02
N ASN A 296 22.08 8.58 7.56
CA ASN A 296 21.75 8.18 8.92
C ASN A 296 20.66 7.11 8.89
N LYS A 297 21.02 5.85 9.10
CA LYS A 297 20.06 4.73 9.13
C LYS A 297 18.99 4.84 10.22
N ASN A 298 19.22 5.69 11.23
CA ASN A 298 18.27 5.96 12.30
C ASN A 298 17.35 7.16 12.02
N ASP A 299 17.60 7.95 10.97
CA ASP A 299 16.68 9.03 10.57
C ASP A 299 15.44 8.44 9.88
N ARG A 300 14.29 8.54 10.55
CA ARG A 300 12.99 8.06 10.04
C ARG A 300 12.35 9.06 9.06
N GLU A 301 12.91 10.26 8.97
CA GLU A 301 12.46 11.31 8.06
C GLU A 301 13.27 11.29 6.75
N GLU A 302 14.40 10.57 6.69
CA GLU A 302 15.19 10.39 5.47
C GLU A 302 14.62 9.28 4.59
N LEU A 303 14.32 9.62 3.33
CA LEU A 303 13.95 8.71 2.25
C LEU A 303 15.07 8.68 1.23
N ALA A 304 15.76 7.55 1.14
CA ALA A 304 16.85 7.34 0.21
C ALA A 304 16.44 6.29 -0.83
N PHE A 305 16.05 6.81 -1.98
CA PHE A 305 15.71 6.01 -3.15
C PHE A 305 16.98 5.64 -3.93
N LEU A 306 16.97 4.50 -4.59
CA LEU A 306 18.05 4.04 -5.46
C LEU A 306 17.46 3.23 -6.61
N PHE A 307 17.92 3.50 -7.84
CA PHE A 307 17.77 2.56 -8.94
C PHE A 307 18.99 1.63 -8.97
N VAL A 308 18.74 0.33 -8.97
CA VAL A 308 19.76 -0.68 -9.25
C VAL A 308 19.55 -1.18 -10.67
N VAL A 309 20.59 -1.16 -11.49
CA VAL A 309 20.54 -1.50 -12.92
C VAL A 309 21.61 -2.56 -13.23
N ASP A 310 21.64 -3.05 -14.47
CA ASP A 310 22.73 -3.90 -14.97
C ASP A 310 22.81 -5.23 -14.20
N PHE A 311 21.65 -5.83 -13.96
CA PHE A 311 21.56 -7.18 -13.38
C PHE A 311 22.10 -8.24 -14.35
N PRO A 312 22.67 -9.34 -13.84
CA PRO A 312 22.91 -10.53 -14.64
C PRO A 312 21.61 -11.02 -15.28
N ALA A 313 21.67 -11.40 -16.56
CA ALA A 313 20.52 -11.96 -17.27
C ALA A 313 20.30 -13.43 -16.89
N PHE A 314 21.38 -14.16 -16.62
CA PHE A 314 21.35 -15.60 -16.37
C PHE A 314 22.20 -15.99 -15.16
N GLU A 315 21.72 -17.00 -14.45
CA GLU A 315 22.44 -17.69 -13.37
C GLU A 315 22.52 -19.19 -13.64
N TRP A 316 23.58 -19.82 -13.14
CA TRP A 316 23.72 -21.28 -13.24
C TRP A 316 23.05 -21.93 -12.04
N LYS A 317 22.05 -22.78 -12.29
CA LYS A 317 21.42 -23.61 -11.26
C LYS A 317 21.99 -25.01 -11.33
N GLU A 318 22.67 -25.43 -10.26
CA GLU A 318 23.26 -26.77 -10.14
C GLU A 318 22.20 -27.87 -10.07
N THR A 319 21.01 -27.55 -9.53
CA THR A 319 19.88 -28.47 -9.40
C THR A 319 18.60 -27.77 -9.85
N ASP A 320 17.69 -28.51 -10.49
CA ASP A 320 16.36 -28.00 -10.84
C ASP A 320 15.34 -28.44 -9.77
N PRO A 321 14.89 -27.54 -8.89
CA PRO A 321 13.91 -27.86 -7.85
C PRO A 321 12.50 -28.13 -8.40
N SER A 322 12.20 -27.82 -9.66
CA SER A 322 10.91 -28.09 -10.30
C SER A 322 10.80 -29.53 -10.85
N ILE A 323 11.94 -30.22 -10.99
CA ILE A 323 11.99 -31.62 -11.40
C ILE A 323 12.00 -32.49 -10.15
N SER A 324 10.83 -33.01 -9.77
CA SER A 324 10.64 -33.91 -8.61
C SER A 324 11.40 -35.24 -8.68
N SER A 325 12.07 -35.52 -9.80
CA SER A 325 13.02 -36.63 -9.97
C SER A 325 14.44 -36.05 -10.06
N GLY A 326 15.25 -36.15 -9.01
CA GLY A 326 16.61 -35.58 -8.91
C GLY A 326 17.63 -36.06 -9.96
N GLN A 327 17.38 -35.76 -11.24
CA GLN A 327 18.15 -36.15 -12.42
C GLN A 327 18.29 -35.00 -13.43
N GLY A 328 18.04 -33.75 -13.04
CA GLY A 328 18.38 -32.60 -13.86
C GLY A 328 19.90 -32.35 -13.83
N LYS A 329 20.56 -32.37 -14.99
CA LYS A 329 21.89 -31.74 -15.15
C LYS A 329 21.73 -30.24 -14.92
N GLY A 330 22.72 -29.59 -14.30
CA GLY A 330 22.67 -28.14 -14.07
C GLY A 330 22.35 -27.37 -15.35
N ARG A 331 21.60 -26.28 -15.22
CA ARG A 331 21.13 -25.45 -16.35
C ARG A 331 21.29 -23.97 -16.06
N TRP A 332 21.47 -23.19 -17.12
CA TRP A 332 21.28 -21.74 -17.05
C TRP A 332 19.79 -21.44 -16.89
N ASP A 333 19.48 -20.53 -15.98
CA ASP A 333 18.13 -20.03 -15.73
C ASP A 333 18.16 -18.51 -15.76
N SER A 334 17.02 -17.87 -16.04
CA SER A 334 16.94 -16.41 -15.92
C SER A 334 17.06 -16.01 -14.45
N THR A 335 17.88 -15.00 -14.15
CA THR A 335 17.98 -14.46 -12.78
C THR A 335 16.65 -13.85 -12.32
N HIS A 336 15.82 -13.45 -13.29
CA HIS A 336 14.53 -12.81 -13.09
C HIS A 336 13.48 -13.41 -14.04
N HIS A 337 12.51 -12.62 -14.50
CA HIS A 337 11.48 -13.10 -15.41
C HIS A 337 12.09 -13.50 -16.76
N PRO A 338 11.72 -14.64 -17.36
CA PRO A 338 12.24 -15.07 -18.66
C PRO A 338 11.90 -14.15 -19.85
N PHE A 339 10.99 -13.19 -19.68
CA PHE A 339 10.68 -12.19 -20.72
C PHE A 339 11.58 -10.95 -20.66
N THR A 340 12.48 -10.88 -19.69
CA THR A 340 13.48 -9.80 -19.60
C THR A 340 14.41 -9.87 -20.80
N LYS A 341 14.60 -8.74 -21.47
CA LYS A 341 15.50 -8.60 -22.61
C LYS A 341 16.97 -8.55 -22.12
N PRO A 342 17.85 -9.48 -22.51
CA PRO A 342 19.29 -9.28 -22.43
C PRO A 342 19.76 -8.04 -23.21
N ARG A 343 20.82 -7.39 -22.74
CA ARG A 343 21.47 -6.23 -23.37
C ARG A 343 22.26 -6.58 -24.61
N VAL A 344 21.54 -7.04 -25.62
CA VAL A 344 22.05 -7.43 -26.94
C VAL A 344 21.25 -6.70 -28.02
N GLU A 345 21.90 -6.42 -29.14
CA GLU A 345 21.33 -5.68 -30.28
C GLU A 345 20.67 -6.62 -31.30
N SER A 346 21.04 -7.90 -31.31
CA SER A 346 20.54 -8.90 -32.26
C SER A 346 20.40 -10.29 -31.65
N VAL A 347 19.61 -11.15 -32.32
CA VAL A 347 19.44 -12.56 -31.94
C VAL A 347 20.73 -13.35 -32.16
N GLU A 348 21.50 -12.97 -33.19
CA GLU A 348 22.79 -13.56 -33.49
C GLU A 348 23.79 -13.27 -32.36
N GLN A 349 23.86 -12.01 -31.91
CA GLN A 349 24.68 -11.63 -30.76
C GLN A 349 24.25 -12.37 -29.50
N PHE A 350 22.94 -12.47 -29.24
CA PHE A 350 22.42 -13.24 -28.12
C PHE A 350 22.99 -14.67 -28.09
N TRP A 351 22.86 -15.41 -29.19
CA TRP A 351 23.31 -16.81 -29.23
C TRP A 351 24.82 -16.97 -29.19
N GLN A 352 25.57 -15.99 -29.69
CA GLN A 352 27.03 -15.98 -29.57
C GLN A 352 27.45 -15.81 -28.12
N GLU A 353 26.94 -14.77 -27.44
CA GLU A 353 27.27 -14.48 -26.05
C GLU A 353 26.78 -15.57 -25.10
N PHE A 354 25.58 -16.11 -25.32
CA PHE A 354 25.01 -17.17 -24.48
C PHE A 354 25.80 -18.48 -24.57
N LYS A 355 26.43 -18.78 -25.72
CA LYS A 355 27.30 -19.96 -25.86
C LYS A 355 28.67 -19.75 -25.23
N GLU A 356 29.19 -18.52 -25.28
CA GLU A 356 30.53 -18.22 -24.80
C GLU A 356 30.56 -17.98 -23.28
N LYS A 357 29.73 -17.04 -22.80
CA LYS A 357 29.77 -16.52 -21.42
C LYS A 357 28.38 -16.04 -20.93
N PRO A 358 27.39 -16.96 -20.80
CA PRO A 358 26.02 -16.61 -20.41
C PRO A 358 25.93 -15.86 -19.07
N GLY A 359 26.78 -16.20 -18.09
CA GLY A 359 26.83 -15.50 -16.80
C GLY A 359 27.41 -14.08 -16.82
N GLN A 360 27.93 -13.61 -17.97
CA GLN A 360 28.38 -12.22 -18.15
C GLN A 360 27.35 -11.35 -18.88
N MET A 361 26.27 -11.95 -19.38
CA MET A 361 25.21 -11.22 -20.06
C MET A 361 24.42 -10.40 -19.05
N LEU A 362 24.12 -9.16 -19.40
CA LEU A 362 23.33 -8.24 -18.58
C LEU A 362 21.89 -8.16 -19.09
N ALA A 363 20.96 -7.81 -18.21
CA ALA A 363 19.55 -7.62 -18.51
C ALA A 363 19.18 -6.13 -18.58
N ASP A 364 18.24 -5.79 -19.48
CA ASP A 364 17.47 -4.53 -19.46
C ASP A 364 16.42 -4.61 -18.34
N GLN A 365 16.92 -4.68 -17.11
CA GLN A 365 16.15 -4.70 -15.88
C GLN A 365 16.67 -3.61 -14.95
N TYR A 366 15.76 -3.11 -14.11
CA TYR A 366 16.11 -2.34 -12.95
C TYR A 366 15.21 -2.66 -11.77
N ASP A 367 15.77 -2.48 -10.58
CA ASP A 367 15.06 -2.52 -9.32
C ASP A 367 15.03 -1.12 -8.73
N PHE A 368 13.95 -0.81 -8.00
CA PHE A 368 13.76 0.45 -7.33
C PHE A 368 13.69 0.20 -5.82
N VAL A 369 14.65 0.76 -5.11
CA VAL A 369 14.90 0.50 -3.68
C VAL A 369 14.64 1.76 -2.88
N LEU A 370 14.04 1.61 -1.70
CA LEU A 370 13.84 2.67 -0.72
C LEU A 370 14.27 2.18 0.66
N ASN A 371 15.29 2.81 1.25
CA ASN A 371 15.73 2.55 2.63
C ASN A 371 15.99 1.04 2.93
N GLY A 372 16.50 0.30 1.95
CA GLY A 372 16.78 -1.14 2.08
C GLY A 372 15.61 -2.08 1.73
N TYR A 373 14.48 -1.53 1.27
CA TYR A 373 13.34 -2.30 0.78
C TYR A 373 13.22 -2.15 -0.74
N GLU A 374 13.03 -3.27 -1.42
CA GLU A 374 12.62 -3.28 -2.82
C GLU A 374 11.15 -2.83 -2.90
N ILE A 375 10.88 -1.74 -3.64
CA ILE A 375 9.54 -1.16 -3.77
C ILE A 375 8.97 -1.27 -5.18
N ALA A 376 9.81 -1.55 -6.18
CA ALA A 376 9.39 -1.94 -7.52
C ALA A 376 10.52 -2.68 -8.24
N MET A 377 10.13 -3.47 -9.24
CA MET A 377 11.00 -4.11 -10.21
C MET A 377 10.37 -3.91 -11.58
N ALA A 378 11.18 -3.61 -12.59
CA ALA A 378 10.70 -3.59 -13.96
C ALA A 378 11.80 -4.01 -14.95
N PHE A 379 11.36 -4.47 -16.12
CA PHE A 379 12.24 -4.96 -17.15
C PHE A 379 11.62 -4.71 -18.52
N ARG A 380 12.48 -4.59 -19.53
CA ARG A 380 12.04 -4.46 -20.91
C ARG A 380 11.75 -5.83 -21.51
N HIS A 381 10.67 -5.91 -22.27
CA HIS A 381 10.33 -7.12 -23.00
C HIS A 381 11.20 -7.32 -24.24
N MET A 382 11.57 -8.57 -24.46
CA MET A 382 12.25 -8.99 -25.67
C MET A 382 11.23 -9.12 -26.82
N ALA A 383 11.46 -8.40 -27.92
CA ALA A 383 10.70 -8.64 -29.14
C ALA A 383 11.15 -9.99 -29.72
N ALA A 384 10.30 -11.01 -29.57
CA ALA A 384 10.39 -12.33 -30.20
C ALA A 384 11.82 -12.88 -30.39
N LEU A 385 12.35 -13.59 -29.39
CA LEU A 385 13.33 -14.64 -29.70
C LEU A 385 12.60 -15.80 -30.41
N PRO A 386 13.27 -16.56 -31.31
CA PRO A 386 12.66 -17.69 -32.00
C PRO A 386 11.97 -18.65 -31.03
N ARG A 387 10.91 -19.34 -31.50
CA ARG A 387 10.15 -20.39 -30.77
C ARG A 387 11.00 -21.41 -29.99
N GLU A 388 12.29 -21.50 -30.29
CA GLU A 388 13.30 -22.36 -29.70
C GLU A 388 13.62 -22.04 -28.22
N LEU A 389 13.38 -20.81 -27.74
CA LEU A 389 13.56 -20.47 -26.32
C LEU A 389 12.32 -20.74 -25.47
N THR A 390 11.12 -20.63 -26.05
CA THR A 390 9.87 -21.07 -25.39
C THR A 390 9.72 -22.59 -25.33
N ALA A 391 10.62 -23.35 -25.97
CA ALA A 391 10.66 -24.81 -25.89
C ALA A 391 11.36 -25.33 -24.63
N TRP A 392 11.78 -24.43 -23.72
CA TRP A 392 12.38 -24.75 -22.42
C TRP A 392 11.37 -24.72 -21.25
N SER A 393 10.05 -24.66 -21.54
CA SER A 393 8.96 -24.79 -20.55
C SER A 393 8.23 -26.12 -20.68
#